data_AF-A0A3A0DAU9-F1
#
_entry.id   AF-A0A3A0DAU9-F1
#
_cell.length_a   1.000
_cell.length_b   1.000
_cell.length_c   1.000
_cell.angle_alpha   90.00
_cell.angle_beta   90.00
_cell.angle_gamma   90.00
#
_symmetry.space_group_name_H-M   'P 1'
#
loop_
_entity.id
_entity.type
_entity.pdbx_description
1 polymer ?
#
loop_
_entity_poly.entity_id
_entity_poly.type
_entity_poly.pdbx_seq_one_letter_code
_entity_poly.pdbx_strand_id
1 'polypeptide(L)'
;MTIALAVIALAATSTRAADVLGHVPDTALAVVVVNNVEKGSDKIDQLAKKLQLPPPSVLNLITGEANIEKGLNRQGTVAAAMFAPPEGQSNPRGVVLIPTTDYQTLIGQLEPGKEDGGKTPVVLQDKEMVAAKIGDYAALTEPKDAKLLDELLAGKTSIASGLGEMSKWLESQDAYALATSGGIALATDKILEVMELAQEQFEGLDEKQAEMIKMAFGIYRDMFKAAKSELAFAAAGVRGEDKGVHLTGRLAFKPGSKAAKYAASVKPLGQDLLAGLPDGKFIAAGGMEVSGDMIEELYSWSGRMIKAVPGGKDLKDEDLDKLMKLSAESMEGFKSASFAMYAIEKDEPIYSSVVGLMRVEDSAKFTANYEKSIAAMNELAKNTKHPFLQEGTVAKTQIDGKPALELTMAMPETASPDDPIAGEILKKLFGDARSIKAYVVAIDDKTVAIGYVKPDAVKRAMKAAGGKGLGGNANIAKAAELLPEGCQLQSYLSPKGLIDMVIAVMPGVEFSPVPALLGDFPDTPPIGFGAKLSASGLETDLVVPEETLEAIGGVIARQRAASTGPRELAHDSFVEVVPASR
;
A
#
# COMPACT_ATOMS: atom_id res chain seq x y z
N MET A 1 -1.61 -8.45 17.37
CA MET A 1 -1.26 -7.34 16.46
C MET A 1 0.21 -6.92 16.57
N THR A 2 0.81 -6.89 17.76
CA THR A 2 2.19 -6.43 18.02
C THR A 2 3.30 -7.13 17.21
N ILE A 3 3.09 -8.39 16.79
CA ILE A 3 4.06 -9.15 15.98
C ILE A 3 4.16 -8.63 14.53
N ALA A 4 3.10 -8.01 13.99
CA ALA A 4 3.10 -7.53 12.59
C ALA A 4 3.93 -6.25 12.36
N LEU A 5 4.29 -5.53 13.43
CA LEU A 5 5.09 -4.30 13.38
C LEU A 5 6.59 -4.53 13.62
N ALA A 6 7.01 -5.77 13.93
CA ALA A 6 8.37 -6.11 14.32
C ALA A 6 9.23 -6.72 13.18
N VAL A 7 8.69 -6.85 11.97
CA VAL A 7 9.33 -7.55 10.83
C VAL A 7 9.83 -6.56 9.76
N ILE A 8 10.16 -5.33 10.14
CA ILE A 8 10.60 -4.28 9.20
C ILE A 8 12.14 -4.23 9.15
N ALA A 9 12.65 -4.38 7.93
CA ALA A 9 14.06 -4.39 7.50
C ALA A 9 14.86 -5.64 7.84
N LEU A 10 15.56 -6.18 6.82
CA LEU A 10 16.71 -7.10 6.79
C LEU A 10 17.33 -6.98 5.37
N ALA A 11 18.62 -7.32 5.16
CA ALA A 11 19.24 -7.52 3.83
C ALA A 11 20.67 -8.11 3.82
N ALA A 12 21.24 -8.72 2.78
CA ALA A 12 20.86 -8.94 1.38
C ALA A 12 21.24 -10.38 0.90
N THR A 13 20.77 -10.81 -0.27
CA THR A 13 21.31 -11.87 -1.17
C THR A 13 21.95 -13.13 -0.53
N SER A 14 21.20 -14.25 -0.58
CA SER A 14 21.72 -15.61 -0.47
C SER A 14 21.03 -16.53 -1.47
N THR A 15 21.76 -17.49 -2.06
CA THR A 15 21.23 -18.46 -3.04
C THR A 15 20.51 -19.65 -2.36
N ARG A 16 19.80 -19.42 -1.25
CA ARG A 16 19.26 -20.48 -0.38
C ARG A 16 17.84 -20.28 0.18
N ALA A 17 17.09 -19.25 -0.18
CA ALA A 17 15.71 -19.12 0.33
C ALA A 17 14.80 -20.31 -0.06
N ALA A 18 15.05 -20.93 -1.21
CA ALA A 18 14.38 -22.15 -1.67
C ALA A 18 14.65 -23.40 -0.77
N ASP A 19 15.76 -23.41 -0.03
CA ASP A 19 16.22 -24.56 0.77
C ASP A 19 15.31 -24.79 1.98
N VAL A 20 15.11 -23.74 2.81
CA VAL A 20 14.24 -23.85 3.99
C VAL A 20 12.78 -24.14 3.61
N LEU A 21 12.30 -23.55 2.51
CA LEU A 21 10.94 -23.81 2.00
C LEU A 21 10.79 -25.21 1.39
N GLY A 22 11.89 -25.89 1.09
CA GLY A 22 11.92 -27.31 0.75
C GLY A 22 11.54 -28.21 1.94
N HIS A 23 11.71 -27.73 3.18
CA HIS A 23 11.37 -28.44 4.42
C HIS A 23 10.01 -28.03 5.03
N VAL A 24 9.33 -27.02 4.49
CA VAL A 24 8.00 -26.61 4.95
C VAL A 24 6.92 -27.29 4.10
N PRO A 25 6.05 -28.14 4.68
CA PRO A 25 4.95 -28.79 3.96
C PRO A 25 4.02 -27.79 3.27
N ASP A 26 3.44 -28.19 2.14
CA ASP A 26 2.44 -27.41 1.40
C ASP A 26 1.11 -27.22 2.15
N THR A 27 0.91 -27.95 3.26
CA THR A 27 -0.20 -27.78 4.21
C THR A 27 -0.02 -26.60 5.17
N ALA A 28 1.16 -25.98 5.23
CA ALA A 28 1.35 -24.76 6.01
C ALA A 28 0.51 -23.62 5.45
N LEU A 29 -0.07 -22.82 6.34
CA LEU A 29 -0.88 -21.66 5.99
C LEU A 29 -0.02 -20.47 5.56
N ALA A 30 1.06 -20.24 6.28
CA ALA A 30 2.01 -19.18 5.99
C ALA A 30 3.38 -19.50 6.58
N VAL A 31 4.39 -18.78 6.10
CA VAL A 31 5.75 -18.85 6.60
C VAL A 31 6.36 -17.45 6.62
N VAL A 32 7.04 -17.11 7.72
CA VAL A 32 7.91 -15.93 7.81
C VAL A 32 9.34 -16.41 7.72
N VAL A 33 10.17 -15.77 6.90
CA VAL A 33 11.53 -16.19 6.60
C VAL A 33 12.49 -15.02 6.77
N VAL A 34 13.68 -15.33 7.31
CA VAL A 34 14.84 -14.45 7.41
C VAL A 34 15.98 -15.11 6.64
N ASN A 35 16.31 -14.60 5.46
CA ASN A 35 17.41 -15.10 4.64
C ASN A 35 18.75 -14.59 5.18
N ASN A 36 19.71 -15.50 5.37
CA ASN A 36 21.07 -15.19 5.85
C ASN A 36 21.07 -14.32 7.12
N VAL A 37 20.82 -14.95 8.27
CA VAL A 37 20.61 -14.28 9.57
C VAL A 37 21.69 -13.24 9.90
N GLU A 38 22.97 -13.57 9.68
CA GLU A 38 24.12 -12.69 9.90
C GLU A 38 24.01 -11.41 9.08
N LYS A 39 23.99 -11.55 7.76
CA LYS A 39 23.99 -10.43 6.82
C LYS A 39 22.71 -9.59 6.97
N GLY A 40 21.57 -10.27 7.11
CA GLY A 40 20.28 -9.65 7.41
C GLY A 40 20.39 -8.70 8.61
N SER A 41 20.91 -9.21 9.74
CA SER A 41 21.11 -8.43 10.96
C SER A 41 22.05 -7.23 10.73
N ASP A 42 23.14 -7.39 9.97
CA ASP A 42 24.05 -6.27 9.64
C ASP A 42 23.31 -5.12 8.95
N LYS A 43 22.35 -5.40 8.07
CA LYS A 43 21.58 -4.36 7.38
C LYS A 43 20.43 -3.78 8.18
N ILE A 44 19.86 -4.51 9.15
CA ILE A 44 19.05 -3.88 10.21
C ILE A 44 19.89 -2.85 10.95
N ASP A 45 21.09 -3.25 11.38
CA ASP A 45 21.98 -2.38 12.13
C ASP A 45 22.34 -1.13 11.33
N GLN A 46 22.60 -1.27 10.02
CA GLN A 46 22.81 -0.14 9.11
C GLN A 46 21.56 0.75 8.98
N LEU A 47 20.36 0.19 8.80
CA LEU A 47 19.14 0.98 8.71
C LEU A 47 18.83 1.70 10.02
N ALA A 48 18.95 1.02 11.16
CA ALA A 48 18.76 1.62 12.47
C ALA A 48 19.75 2.76 12.70
N LYS A 49 21.04 2.61 12.30
CA LYS A 49 22.03 3.69 12.30
C LYS A 49 21.60 4.88 11.41
N LYS A 50 21.16 4.63 10.16
CA LYS A 50 20.65 5.68 9.24
C LYS A 50 19.44 6.42 9.84
N LEU A 51 18.50 5.71 10.46
CA LEU A 51 17.32 6.26 11.14
C LEU A 51 17.61 6.80 12.56
N GLN A 52 18.85 6.71 13.04
CA GLN A 52 19.28 7.06 14.40
C GLN A 52 18.45 6.36 15.50
N LEU A 53 17.98 5.14 15.22
CA LEU A 53 17.29 4.24 16.14
C LEU A 53 18.28 3.30 16.84
N PRO A 54 17.99 2.84 18.07
CA PRO A 54 18.73 1.71 18.64
C PRO A 54 18.49 0.48 17.75
N PRO A 55 19.54 -0.26 17.33
CA PRO A 55 19.38 -1.43 16.48
C PRO A 55 18.62 -2.54 17.20
N PRO A 56 17.54 -3.10 16.63
CA PRO A 56 16.95 -4.32 17.13
C PRO A 56 17.85 -5.50 16.73
N SER A 57 18.48 -6.17 17.69
CA SER A 57 19.27 -7.37 17.39
C SER A 57 18.34 -8.50 16.94
N VAL A 58 18.22 -8.72 15.62
CA VAL A 58 17.46 -9.86 15.08
C VAL A 58 18.12 -11.18 15.45
N LEU A 59 19.44 -11.22 15.61
CA LEU A 59 20.10 -12.40 16.16
C LEU A 59 19.53 -12.72 17.55
N ASN A 60 19.39 -11.73 18.44
CA ASN A 60 18.77 -11.93 19.77
C ASN A 60 17.27 -12.22 19.70
N LEU A 61 16.55 -11.80 18.66
CA LEU A 61 15.15 -12.20 18.46
C LEU A 61 15.02 -13.68 18.04
N ILE A 62 16.02 -14.22 17.35
CA ILE A 62 16.07 -15.62 16.90
C ILE A 62 16.64 -16.55 17.98
N THR A 63 17.72 -16.15 18.66
CA THR A 63 18.39 -16.94 19.70
C THR A 63 17.84 -16.67 21.10
N GLY A 64 17.01 -15.64 21.27
CA GLY A 64 16.56 -15.16 22.56
C GLY A 64 17.71 -14.68 23.45
N GLU A 65 17.45 -14.68 24.75
CA GLU A 65 18.50 -14.58 25.79
C GLU A 65 19.26 -15.92 26.00
N ALA A 66 18.92 -16.98 25.25
CA ALA A 66 19.49 -18.32 25.42
C ALA A 66 20.93 -18.46 24.88
N ASN A 67 21.53 -17.37 24.35
CA ASN A 67 22.92 -17.31 23.91
C ASN A 67 23.35 -18.47 22.98
N ILE A 68 22.46 -18.86 22.06
CA ILE A 68 22.69 -19.97 21.11
C ILE A 68 23.75 -19.55 20.07
N GLU A 69 25.02 -19.76 20.40
CA GLU A 69 26.14 -19.39 19.52
C GLU A 69 26.71 -20.58 18.75
N LYS A 70 26.83 -21.74 19.41
CA LYS A 70 27.52 -22.90 18.83
C LYS A 70 26.54 -23.76 18.03
N GLY A 71 27.01 -24.39 16.96
CA GLY A 71 26.17 -25.24 16.10
C GLY A 71 25.14 -24.48 15.24
N LEU A 72 24.96 -23.17 15.43
CA LEU A 72 24.12 -22.31 14.60
C LEU A 72 24.81 -22.00 13.27
N ASN A 73 24.09 -22.11 12.15
CA ASN A 73 24.54 -21.63 10.85
C ASN A 73 24.05 -20.20 10.62
N ARG A 74 24.84 -19.20 11.04
CA ARG A 74 24.47 -17.78 10.91
C ARG A 74 24.28 -17.30 9.46
N GLN A 75 24.87 -17.99 8.50
CA GLN A 75 24.71 -17.71 7.05
C GLN A 75 23.51 -18.46 6.43
N GLY A 76 22.86 -19.33 7.21
CA GLY A 76 21.64 -20.00 6.83
C GLY A 76 20.40 -19.11 6.92
N THR A 77 19.29 -19.65 6.48
CA THR A 77 17.97 -19.01 6.52
C THR A 77 17.19 -19.54 7.72
N VAL A 78 16.52 -18.67 8.48
CA VAL A 78 15.55 -19.06 9.52
C VAL A 78 14.14 -18.96 8.97
N ALA A 79 13.26 -19.88 9.35
CA ALA A 79 11.83 -19.80 9.01
C ALA A 79 10.94 -20.09 10.21
N ALA A 80 9.77 -19.44 10.28
CA ALA A 80 8.68 -19.75 11.19
C ALA A 80 7.44 -20.07 10.36
N ALA A 81 7.05 -21.34 10.34
CA ALA A 81 5.89 -21.84 9.60
C ALA A 81 4.66 -21.95 10.52
N MET A 82 3.51 -21.46 10.05
CA MET A 82 2.22 -21.53 10.72
C MET A 82 1.30 -22.54 10.04
N PHE A 83 0.64 -23.38 10.82
CA PHE A 83 -0.25 -24.45 10.37
C PHE A 83 -1.65 -24.28 10.93
N ALA A 84 -2.63 -24.95 10.32
CA ALA A 84 -4.01 -24.96 10.79
C ALA A 84 -4.10 -25.37 12.27
N PRO A 85 -5.01 -24.73 13.05
CA PRO A 85 -5.29 -25.16 14.42
C PRO A 85 -5.78 -26.61 14.45
N PRO A 86 -5.57 -27.36 15.55
CA PRO A 86 -6.29 -28.60 15.78
C PRO A 86 -7.81 -28.39 15.76
N GLU A 87 -8.57 -29.45 15.48
CA GLU A 87 -10.03 -29.41 15.58
C GLU A 87 -10.47 -28.94 16.98
N GLY A 88 -11.41 -28.00 17.03
CA GLY A 88 -11.89 -27.39 18.26
C GLY A 88 -10.98 -26.32 18.88
N GLN A 89 -9.84 -25.98 18.26
CA GLN A 89 -8.97 -24.89 18.70
C GLN A 89 -8.99 -23.69 17.75
N SER A 90 -8.70 -22.50 18.27
CA SER A 90 -8.64 -21.25 17.50
C SER A 90 -7.22 -20.81 17.12
N ASN A 91 -6.21 -21.23 17.90
CA ASN A 91 -4.83 -20.79 17.73
C ASN A 91 -4.09 -21.63 16.69
N PRO A 92 -3.43 -21.03 15.68
CA PRO A 92 -2.61 -21.78 14.73
C PRO A 92 -1.43 -22.45 15.44
N ARG A 93 -0.99 -23.59 14.90
CA ARG A 93 0.21 -24.30 15.37
C ARG A 93 1.44 -23.70 14.69
N GLY A 94 2.61 -23.75 15.35
CA GLY A 94 3.84 -23.15 14.83
C GLY A 94 5.05 -24.10 14.86
N VAL A 95 5.92 -24.02 13.85
CA VAL A 95 7.25 -24.64 13.84
C VAL A 95 8.29 -23.59 13.45
N VAL A 96 9.39 -23.51 14.20
CA VAL A 96 10.56 -22.68 13.85
C VAL A 96 11.67 -23.59 13.33
N LEU A 97 12.18 -23.29 12.13
CA LEU A 97 13.33 -23.93 11.50
C LEU A 97 14.57 -23.05 11.71
N ILE A 98 15.49 -23.51 12.56
CA ILE A 98 16.77 -22.85 12.86
C ILE A 98 17.88 -23.58 12.08
N PRO A 99 18.66 -22.89 11.22
CA PRO A 99 19.69 -23.53 10.40
C PRO A 99 20.91 -23.91 11.26
N THR A 100 21.44 -25.11 11.08
CA THR A 100 22.52 -25.67 11.92
C THR A 100 23.77 -25.97 11.09
N THR A 101 24.94 -25.83 11.71
CA THR A 101 26.19 -26.49 11.29
C THR A 101 26.41 -27.79 12.05
N ASP A 102 25.92 -27.86 13.29
CA ASP A 102 25.88 -29.06 14.13
C ASP A 102 24.65 -29.02 15.04
N TYR A 103 23.64 -29.81 14.69
CA TYR A 103 22.40 -29.97 15.45
C TYR A 103 22.64 -30.37 16.91
N GLN A 104 23.58 -31.29 17.19
CA GLN A 104 23.80 -31.81 18.54
C GLN A 104 24.47 -30.74 19.42
N THR A 105 25.44 -30.00 18.86
CA THR A 105 26.03 -28.84 19.54
C THR A 105 25.00 -27.72 19.76
N LEU A 106 24.08 -27.48 18.80
CA LEU A 106 23.02 -26.48 18.96
C LEU A 106 22.06 -26.87 20.10
N ILE A 107 21.46 -28.05 20.02
CA ILE A 107 20.47 -28.56 20.97
C ILE A 107 21.08 -28.78 22.37
N GLY A 108 22.37 -29.08 22.45
CA GLY A 108 23.13 -29.15 23.71
C GLY A 108 23.14 -27.87 24.55
N GLN A 109 22.80 -26.71 23.97
CA GLN A 109 22.68 -25.42 24.69
C GLN A 109 21.26 -25.17 25.23
N LEU A 110 20.28 -26.03 24.93
CA LEU A 110 18.86 -25.82 25.23
C LEU A 110 18.31 -26.83 26.26
N GLU A 111 19.11 -27.15 27.28
CA GLU A 111 18.76 -28.10 28.35
C GLU A 111 18.08 -29.40 27.85
N PRO A 112 18.76 -30.18 26.97
CA PRO A 112 18.11 -31.27 26.26
C PRO A 112 17.68 -32.41 27.19
N GLY A 113 16.41 -32.76 27.10
CA GLY A 113 15.85 -33.98 27.67
C GLY A 113 16.26 -35.24 26.89
N LYS A 114 15.72 -36.38 27.30
CA LYS A 114 15.95 -37.65 26.60
C LYS A 114 15.26 -37.64 25.23
N GLU A 115 16.01 -37.96 24.18
CA GLU A 115 15.46 -38.16 22.84
C GLU A 115 14.49 -39.35 22.80
N ASP A 116 13.34 -39.17 22.14
CA ASP A 116 12.37 -40.21 21.84
C ASP A 116 11.84 -40.03 20.41
N GLY A 117 11.86 -41.09 19.60
CA GLY A 117 11.40 -41.06 18.20
C GLY A 117 12.04 -39.98 17.32
N GLY A 118 13.31 -39.62 17.54
CA GLY A 118 14.00 -38.55 16.81
C GLY A 118 13.64 -37.12 17.27
N LYS A 119 12.90 -36.99 18.38
CA LYS A 119 12.49 -35.72 18.98
C LYS A 119 13.15 -35.55 20.34
N THR A 120 13.68 -34.37 20.62
CA THR A 120 14.37 -34.01 21.86
C THR A 120 13.57 -32.92 22.58
N PRO A 121 13.06 -33.15 23.80
CA PRO A 121 12.54 -32.06 24.64
C PRO A 121 13.66 -31.06 24.95
N VAL A 122 13.39 -29.77 24.91
CA VAL A 122 14.37 -28.69 25.16
C VAL A 122 13.70 -27.52 25.88
N VAL A 123 14.50 -26.67 26.54
CA VAL A 123 14.03 -25.42 27.15
C VAL A 123 14.59 -24.23 26.38
N LEU A 124 13.71 -23.30 25.98
CA LEU A 124 14.08 -22.05 25.29
C LEU A 124 13.38 -20.87 25.96
N GLN A 125 14.14 -19.98 26.63
CA GLN A 125 13.61 -18.85 27.40
C GLN A 125 12.51 -19.27 28.40
N ASP A 126 12.84 -20.22 29.29
CA ASP A 126 11.94 -20.80 30.30
C ASP A 126 10.67 -21.49 29.75
N LYS A 127 10.62 -21.76 28.44
CA LYS A 127 9.52 -22.49 27.79
C LYS A 127 9.97 -23.87 27.36
N GLU A 128 9.21 -24.88 27.75
CA GLU A 128 9.34 -26.23 27.21
C GLU A 128 8.98 -26.25 25.72
N MET A 129 9.86 -26.84 24.92
CA MET A 129 9.73 -27.01 23.48
C MET A 129 10.15 -28.45 23.12
N VAL A 130 9.84 -28.87 21.89
CA VAL A 130 10.33 -30.13 21.32
C VAL A 130 11.07 -29.80 20.03
N ALA A 131 12.29 -30.32 19.90
CA ALA A 131 13.15 -30.18 18.74
C ALA A 131 13.26 -31.48 17.94
N ALA A 132 13.39 -31.40 16.62
CA ALA A 132 13.80 -32.51 15.75
C ALA A 132 14.81 -32.04 14.70
N LYS A 133 15.68 -32.93 14.23
CA LYS A 133 16.59 -32.63 13.11
C LYS A 133 15.90 -32.85 11.77
N ILE A 134 15.84 -31.83 10.92
CA ILE A 134 15.21 -31.87 9.60
C ILE A 134 16.19 -31.31 8.57
N GLY A 135 16.83 -32.18 7.80
CA GLY A 135 17.94 -31.78 6.92
C GLY A 135 19.08 -31.13 7.74
N ASP A 136 19.48 -29.93 7.34
CA ASP A 136 20.47 -29.11 8.05
C ASP A 136 19.84 -28.20 9.13
N TYR A 137 18.55 -28.36 9.45
CA TYR A 137 17.81 -27.52 10.38
C TYR A 137 17.45 -28.24 11.69
N ALA A 138 17.34 -27.47 12.77
CA ALA A 138 16.61 -27.83 13.98
C ALA A 138 15.18 -27.27 13.87
N ALA A 139 14.18 -28.14 13.91
CA ALA A 139 12.77 -27.79 13.89
C ALA A 139 12.22 -27.80 15.32
N LEU A 140 11.78 -26.64 15.84
CA LEU A 140 11.27 -26.48 17.21
C LEU A 140 9.77 -26.16 17.19
N THR A 141 9.00 -26.79 18.09
CA THR A 141 7.57 -26.54 18.30
C THR A 141 7.18 -26.72 19.78
N GLU A 142 5.98 -26.28 20.18
CA GLU A 142 5.48 -26.52 21.54
C GLU A 142 5.16 -28.02 21.76
N PRO A 143 5.29 -28.58 22.98
CA PRO A 143 5.03 -30.00 23.24
C PRO A 143 3.65 -30.50 22.82
N LYS A 144 2.62 -29.64 22.91
CA LYS A 144 1.24 -29.94 22.46
C LYS A 144 1.14 -30.20 20.94
N ASP A 145 2.06 -29.61 20.17
CA ASP A 145 2.10 -29.61 18.71
C ASP A 145 3.20 -30.53 18.15
N ALA A 146 3.89 -31.31 18.99
CA ALA A 146 5.00 -32.19 18.61
C ALA A 146 4.71 -33.19 17.47
N LYS A 147 3.44 -33.46 17.16
CA LYS A 147 3.01 -34.23 15.98
C LYS A 147 3.34 -33.53 14.65
N LEU A 148 3.44 -32.20 14.62
CA LEU A 148 3.92 -31.47 13.44
C LEU A 148 5.33 -31.89 13.05
N LEU A 149 6.21 -32.20 14.02
CA LEU A 149 7.55 -32.67 13.69
C LEU A 149 7.50 -34.03 12.97
N ASP A 150 6.54 -34.90 13.32
CA ASP A 150 6.29 -36.14 12.59
C ASP A 150 5.77 -35.87 11.17
N GLU A 151 4.88 -34.88 11.00
CA GLU A 151 4.39 -34.43 9.69
C GLU A 151 5.53 -33.88 8.81
N LEU A 152 6.44 -33.07 9.36
CA LEU A 152 7.60 -32.52 8.63
C LEU A 152 8.65 -33.61 8.31
N LEU A 153 8.93 -34.54 9.24
CA LEU A 153 9.85 -35.66 9.02
C LEU A 153 9.35 -36.66 7.96
N ALA A 154 8.03 -36.85 7.87
CA ALA A 154 7.40 -37.73 6.87
C ALA A 154 7.03 -37.03 5.55
N GLY A 155 7.15 -35.70 5.49
CA GLY A 155 6.71 -34.86 4.38
C GLY A 155 7.36 -35.22 3.04
N LYS A 156 6.55 -35.26 1.98
CA LYS A 156 7.00 -35.51 0.59
C LYS A 156 6.74 -34.34 -0.36
N THR A 157 5.85 -33.43 0.05
CA THR A 157 5.49 -32.19 -0.62
C THR A 157 5.96 -31.01 0.21
N SER A 158 6.26 -29.90 -0.44
CA SER A 158 6.70 -28.67 0.22
C SER A 158 6.26 -27.44 -0.56
N ILE A 159 6.18 -26.30 0.14
CA ILE A 159 5.82 -25.00 -0.45
C ILE A 159 6.68 -24.71 -1.67
N ALA A 160 7.99 -24.99 -1.60
CA ALA A 160 8.95 -24.72 -2.67
C ALA A 160 8.51 -25.26 -4.03
N SER A 161 7.86 -26.43 -4.07
CA SER A 161 7.41 -27.05 -5.32
C SER A 161 6.35 -26.24 -6.08
N GLY A 162 5.58 -25.38 -5.40
CA GLY A 162 4.52 -24.58 -5.99
C GLY A 162 4.92 -23.15 -6.41
N LEU A 163 6.08 -22.65 -5.98
CA LEU A 163 6.43 -21.22 -6.09
C LEU A 163 6.64 -20.73 -7.52
N GLY A 164 7.17 -21.58 -8.42
CA GLY A 164 7.53 -21.18 -9.78
C GLY A 164 8.47 -19.96 -9.78
N GLU A 165 8.09 -18.91 -10.52
CA GLU A 165 8.87 -17.66 -10.61
C GLU A 165 9.01 -16.92 -9.27
N MET A 166 8.10 -17.14 -8.31
CA MET A 166 8.15 -16.49 -7.00
C MET A 166 9.40 -16.88 -6.20
N SER A 167 10.01 -18.05 -6.42
CA SER A 167 11.23 -18.48 -5.70
C SER A 167 12.36 -17.45 -5.85
N LYS A 168 12.65 -17.02 -7.09
CA LYS A 168 13.69 -16.02 -7.37
C LYS A 168 13.43 -14.67 -6.71
N TRP A 169 12.15 -14.30 -6.56
CA TRP A 169 11.77 -13.07 -5.86
C TRP A 169 11.96 -13.21 -4.35
N LEU A 170 11.59 -14.35 -3.76
CA LEU A 170 11.80 -14.65 -2.33
C LEU A 170 13.30 -14.77 -1.97
N GLU A 171 14.13 -15.29 -2.90
CA GLU A 171 15.59 -15.35 -2.80
C GLU A 171 16.27 -13.96 -2.86
N SER A 172 15.62 -12.97 -3.48
CA SER A 172 16.09 -11.58 -3.48
C SER A 172 15.55 -10.74 -2.33
N GLN A 173 14.53 -11.22 -1.61
CA GLN A 173 14.11 -10.63 -0.33
C GLN A 173 14.99 -11.15 0.80
N ASP A 174 14.85 -10.55 1.98
CA ASP A 174 15.77 -10.78 3.09
C ASP A 174 15.07 -11.01 4.41
N ALA A 175 13.96 -10.32 4.63
CA ALA A 175 12.83 -10.94 5.30
C ALA A 175 11.65 -11.02 4.32
N TYR A 176 10.83 -12.05 4.47
CA TYR A 176 9.52 -12.08 3.85
C TYR A 176 8.51 -12.85 4.68
N ALA A 177 7.24 -12.47 4.55
CA ALA A 177 6.10 -13.29 4.92
C ALA A 177 5.44 -13.81 3.64
N LEU A 178 5.10 -15.09 3.60
CA LEU A 178 4.46 -15.78 2.48
C LEU A 178 3.24 -16.53 2.99
N ALA A 179 2.05 -16.19 2.50
CA ALA A 179 0.82 -16.95 2.70
C ALA A 179 0.59 -17.90 1.51
N THR A 180 0.27 -19.16 1.82
CA THR A 180 -0.12 -20.17 0.82
C THR A 180 -1.59 -20.02 0.45
N SER A 181 -2.04 -20.71 -0.61
CA SER A 181 -3.45 -20.77 -0.96
C SER A 181 -4.35 -21.25 0.19
N GLY A 182 -3.86 -22.15 1.06
CA GLY A 182 -4.55 -22.58 2.27
C GLY A 182 -4.65 -21.48 3.32
N GLY A 183 -3.57 -20.72 3.56
CA GLY A 183 -3.59 -19.57 4.46
C GLY A 183 -4.48 -18.43 3.97
N ILE A 184 -4.42 -18.11 2.67
CA ILE A 184 -5.29 -17.11 2.02
C ILE A 184 -6.77 -17.52 2.17
N ALA A 185 -7.09 -18.80 1.96
CA ALA A 185 -8.44 -19.31 2.12
C ALA A 185 -8.93 -19.18 3.57
N LEU A 186 -8.15 -19.62 4.56
CA LEU A 186 -8.53 -19.53 5.98
C LEU A 186 -8.66 -18.07 6.45
N ALA A 187 -7.71 -17.20 6.06
CA ALA A 187 -7.75 -15.78 6.40
C ALA A 187 -8.96 -15.08 5.78
N THR A 188 -9.25 -15.36 4.50
CA THR A 188 -10.48 -14.90 3.82
C THR A 188 -11.72 -15.34 4.59
N ASP A 189 -11.86 -16.62 4.90
CA ASP A 189 -13.06 -17.14 5.56
C ASP A 189 -13.26 -16.50 6.94
N LYS A 190 -12.18 -16.31 7.71
CA LYS A 190 -12.24 -15.62 9.00
C LYS A 190 -12.53 -14.12 8.90
N ILE A 191 -12.03 -13.43 7.88
CA ILE A 191 -12.36 -12.02 7.63
C ILE A 191 -13.84 -11.90 7.24
N LEU A 192 -14.36 -12.80 6.41
CA LEU A 192 -15.78 -12.82 6.03
C LEU A 192 -16.70 -13.08 7.23
N GLU A 193 -16.36 -14.04 8.09
CA GLU A 193 -17.06 -14.31 9.36
C GLU A 193 -17.08 -13.07 10.28
N VAL A 194 -15.93 -12.40 10.47
CA VAL A 194 -15.84 -11.17 11.27
C VAL A 194 -16.62 -10.01 10.62
N MET A 195 -16.64 -9.89 9.30
CA MET A 195 -17.43 -8.89 8.58
C MET A 195 -18.94 -9.13 8.70
N GLU A 196 -19.38 -10.38 8.77
CA GLU A 196 -20.78 -10.73 9.00
C GLU A 196 -21.21 -10.37 10.43
N LEU A 197 -20.41 -10.72 11.44
CA LEU A 197 -20.62 -10.28 12.82
C LEU A 197 -20.56 -8.75 12.99
N ALA A 198 -19.70 -8.07 12.23
CA ALA A 198 -19.66 -6.61 12.21
C ALA A 198 -20.91 -6.00 11.56
N GLN A 199 -21.48 -6.63 10.53
CA GLN A 199 -22.72 -6.17 9.89
C GLN A 199 -23.90 -6.13 10.86
N GLU A 200 -24.00 -7.11 11.77
CA GLU A 200 -25.04 -7.16 12.82
C GLU A 200 -24.94 -5.97 13.80
N GLN A 201 -23.73 -5.48 14.09
CA GLN A 201 -23.54 -4.32 15.00
C GLN A 201 -24.06 -3.00 14.40
N PHE A 202 -24.28 -2.94 13.09
CA PHE A 202 -24.77 -1.74 12.40
C PHE A 202 -26.29 -1.74 12.14
N GLU A 203 -27.04 -2.74 12.61
CA GLU A 203 -28.50 -2.79 12.46
C GLU A 203 -29.26 -1.68 13.21
N GLY A 204 -28.60 -1.00 14.15
CA GLY A 204 -29.14 0.16 14.86
C GLY A 204 -28.86 1.53 14.23
N LEU A 205 -28.16 1.60 13.10
CA LEU A 205 -27.92 2.85 12.37
C LEU A 205 -29.14 3.23 11.51
N ASP A 206 -29.19 4.48 11.03
CA ASP A 206 -30.18 4.86 10.04
C ASP A 206 -30.01 4.05 8.74
N GLU A 207 -31.12 3.89 8.00
CA GLU A 207 -31.19 3.05 6.81
C GLU A 207 -30.12 3.39 5.76
N LYS A 208 -29.80 4.68 5.57
CA LYS A 208 -28.79 5.12 4.60
C LYS A 208 -27.38 4.77 5.06
N GLN A 209 -27.06 5.00 6.33
CA GLN A 209 -25.78 4.60 6.91
C GLN A 209 -25.59 3.09 6.86
N ALA A 210 -26.62 2.32 7.23
CA ALA A 210 -26.61 0.86 7.18
C ALA A 210 -26.43 0.33 5.75
N GLU A 211 -27.12 0.89 4.74
CA GLU A 211 -26.91 0.52 3.34
C GLU A 211 -25.49 0.86 2.84
N MET A 212 -24.95 2.04 3.18
CA MET A 212 -23.58 2.42 2.79
C MET A 212 -22.52 1.46 3.38
N ILE A 213 -22.67 1.07 4.64
CA ILE A 213 -21.75 0.11 5.30
C ILE A 213 -21.91 -1.29 4.69
N LYS A 214 -23.14 -1.75 4.45
CA LYS A 214 -23.41 -3.05 3.80
C LYS A 214 -22.77 -3.14 2.41
N MET A 215 -22.84 -2.06 1.63
CA MET A 215 -22.19 -1.95 0.32
C MET A 215 -20.67 -1.95 0.42
N ALA A 216 -20.07 -1.11 1.28
CA ALA A 216 -18.62 -1.09 1.48
C ALA A 216 -18.07 -2.49 1.84
N PHE A 217 -18.73 -3.17 2.78
CA PHE A 217 -18.43 -4.57 3.10
C PHE A 217 -18.70 -5.55 1.95
N GLY A 218 -19.68 -5.28 1.06
CA GLY A 218 -19.89 -6.04 -0.17
C GLY A 218 -18.65 -6.02 -1.08
N ILE A 219 -18.03 -4.85 -1.29
CA ILE A 219 -16.80 -4.70 -2.08
C ILE A 219 -15.68 -5.55 -1.48
N TYR A 220 -15.42 -5.38 -0.18
CA TYR A 220 -14.35 -6.12 0.51
C TYR A 220 -14.62 -7.62 0.48
N ARG A 221 -15.88 -8.06 0.67
CA ARG A 221 -16.30 -9.46 0.59
C ARG A 221 -15.98 -10.07 -0.78
N ASP A 222 -16.29 -9.37 -1.86
CA ASP A 222 -16.01 -9.86 -3.22
C ASP A 222 -14.51 -9.83 -3.54
N MET A 223 -13.77 -8.84 -3.04
CA MET A 223 -12.30 -8.80 -3.11
C MET A 223 -11.64 -9.99 -2.39
N PHE A 224 -12.07 -10.32 -1.17
CA PHE A 224 -11.54 -11.47 -0.43
C PHE A 224 -11.92 -12.81 -1.08
N LYS A 225 -13.15 -12.94 -1.59
CA LYS A 225 -13.56 -14.11 -2.40
C LYS A 225 -12.68 -14.27 -3.65
N ALA A 226 -12.42 -13.17 -4.37
CA ALA A 226 -11.52 -13.17 -5.51
C ALA A 226 -10.07 -13.52 -5.09
N ALA A 227 -9.57 -13.03 -3.96
CA ALA A 227 -8.26 -13.43 -3.45
C ALA A 227 -8.20 -14.96 -3.22
N LYS A 228 -9.21 -15.55 -2.59
CA LYS A 228 -9.33 -17.00 -2.36
C LYS A 228 -9.47 -17.80 -3.67
N SER A 229 -10.18 -17.30 -4.68
CA SER A 229 -10.33 -18.01 -5.97
C SER A 229 -9.11 -17.86 -6.88
N GLU A 230 -8.51 -16.67 -6.97
CA GLU A 230 -7.52 -16.30 -7.98
C GLU A 230 -6.05 -16.42 -7.53
N LEU A 231 -5.73 -16.37 -6.23
CA LEU A 231 -4.33 -16.37 -5.75
C LEU A 231 -3.80 -17.75 -5.39
N ALA A 232 -2.59 -18.06 -5.86
CA ALA A 232 -1.79 -19.21 -5.42
C ALA A 232 -1.00 -18.89 -4.15
N PHE A 233 -0.41 -17.69 -4.10
CA PHE A 233 0.38 -17.18 -2.98
C PHE A 233 0.22 -15.66 -2.86
N ALA A 234 0.42 -15.14 -1.65
CA ALA A 234 0.55 -13.72 -1.38
C ALA A 234 1.76 -13.52 -0.46
N ALA A 235 2.66 -12.63 -0.83
CA ALA A 235 3.89 -12.38 -0.10
C ALA A 235 4.14 -10.88 0.10
N ALA A 236 4.78 -10.55 1.22
CA ALA A 236 5.33 -9.23 1.50
C ALA A 236 6.78 -9.41 1.92
N GLY A 237 7.69 -8.61 1.37
CA GLY A 237 9.12 -8.70 1.58
C GLY A 237 9.74 -7.37 1.98
N VAL A 238 10.95 -7.45 2.53
CA VAL A 238 11.83 -6.31 2.70
C VAL A 238 13.21 -6.65 2.15
N ARG A 239 13.80 -5.66 1.48
CA ARG A 239 15.15 -5.72 0.91
C ARG A 239 15.85 -4.37 1.10
N GLY A 240 16.80 -4.32 2.02
CA GLY A 240 17.76 -3.21 2.08
C GLY A 240 18.84 -3.30 1.01
N GLU A 241 19.13 -2.19 0.36
CA GLU A 241 20.24 -2.01 -0.58
C GLU A 241 21.14 -0.87 -0.10
N ASP A 242 22.29 -0.69 -0.73
CA ASP A 242 23.18 0.42 -0.37
C ASP A 242 22.46 1.75 -0.62
N LYS A 243 21.78 1.85 -1.78
CA LYS A 243 21.02 3.01 -2.25
C LYS A 243 19.65 3.26 -1.57
N GLY A 244 19.16 2.38 -0.68
CA GLY A 244 17.83 2.55 -0.09
C GLY A 244 17.23 1.28 0.53
N VAL A 245 15.94 1.32 0.85
CA VAL A 245 15.17 0.16 1.33
C VAL A 245 13.91 -0.02 0.50
N HIS A 246 13.65 -1.26 0.11
CA HIS A 246 12.47 -1.71 -0.62
C HIS A 246 11.52 -2.42 0.34
N LEU A 247 10.25 -2.03 0.34
CA LEU A 247 9.14 -2.77 0.93
C LEU A 247 8.32 -3.34 -0.21
N THR A 248 8.46 -4.64 -0.45
CA THR A 248 7.98 -5.31 -1.65
C THR A 248 6.73 -6.13 -1.37
N GLY A 249 5.89 -6.33 -2.38
CA GLY A 249 4.72 -7.19 -2.33
C GLY A 249 4.63 -8.03 -3.60
N ARG A 250 4.13 -9.27 -3.48
CA ARG A 250 3.90 -10.13 -4.63
C ARG A 250 2.67 -11.02 -4.42
N LEU A 251 1.68 -10.86 -5.29
CA LEU A 251 0.54 -11.77 -5.40
C LEU A 251 0.78 -12.69 -6.60
N ALA A 252 0.95 -14.00 -6.37
CA ALA A 252 1.04 -14.97 -7.46
C ALA A 252 -0.36 -15.45 -7.83
N PHE A 253 -0.73 -15.37 -9.11
CA PHE A 253 -2.02 -15.85 -9.59
C PHE A 253 -2.00 -17.38 -9.81
N LYS A 254 -3.14 -18.04 -9.58
CA LYS A 254 -3.31 -19.44 -9.98
C LYS A 254 -3.23 -19.56 -11.51
N PRO A 255 -2.54 -20.56 -12.07
CA PRO A 255 -2.47 -20.76 -13.51
C PRO A 255 -3.85 -20.81 -14.17
N GLY A 256 -4.05 -20.01 -15.23
CA GLY A 256 -5.31 -19.98 -16.00
C GLY A 256 -6.50 -19.29 -15.34
N SER A 257 -6.31 -18.68 -14.17
CA SER A 257 -7.31 -17.85 -13.46
C SER A 257 -7.75 -16.63 -14.29
N LYS A 258 -8.84 -15.97 -13.91
CA LYS A 258 -9.29 -14.74 -14.58
C LYS A 258 -8.25 -13.64 -14.38
N ALA A 259 -7.73 -13.50 -13.15
CA ALA A 259 -6.68 -12.54 -12.83
C ALA A 259 -5.43 -12.75 -13.69
N ALA A 260 -4.94 -13.99 -13.84
CA ALA A 260 -3.78 -14.31 -14.67
C ALA A 260 -4.00 -13.96 -16.15
N LYS A 261 -5.19 -14.23 -16.70
CA LYS A 261 -5.54 -13.92 -18.10
C LYS A 261 -5.62 -12.43 -18.36
N TYR A 262 -6.27 -11.69 -17.46
CA TYR A 262 -6.35 -10.23 -17.52
C TYR A 262 -4.96 -9.59 -17.39
N ALA A 263 -4.18 -10.03 -16.41
CA ALA A 263 -2.83 -9.53 -16.18
C ALA A 263 -1.85 -9.79 -17.34
N ALA A 264 -2.16 -10.77 -18.21
CA ALA A 264 -1.42 -11.03 -19.42
C ALA A 264 -1.74 -10.07 -20.59
N SER A 265 -2.86 -9.34 -20.56
CA SER A 265 -3.18 -8.33 -21.60
C SER A 265 -2.61 -6.94 -21.30
N VAL A 266 -2.21 -6.70 -20.04
CA VAL A 266 -1.61 -5.45 -19.58
C VAL A 266 -0.14 -5.35 -20.02
N LYS A 267 0.20 -4.28 -20.74
CA LYS A 267 1.55 -4.03 -21.29
C LYS A 267 2.40 -3.20 -20.32
N PRO A 268 3.73 -3.37 -20.25
CA PRO A 268 4.62 -2.44 -19.55
C PRO A 268 4.55 -1.02 -20.13
N LEU A 269 4.96 -0.01 -19.35
CA LEU A 269 5.03 1.38 -19.83
C LEU A 269 5.84 1.52 -21.11
N GLY A 270 5.23 2.13 -22.12
CA GLY A 270 5.89 2.51 -23.37
C GLY A 270 6.51 3.90 -23.35
N GLN A 271 6.28 4.69 -22.30
CA GLN A 271 6.70 6.08 -22.19
C GLN A 271 6.94 6.54 -20.75
N ASP A 272 7.70 7.63 -20.60
CA ASP A 272 7.79 8.39 -19.35
C ASP A 272 6.44 9.08 -19.08
N LEU A 273 5.75 8.62 -18.02
CA LEU A 273 4.46 9.16 -17.60
C LEU A 273 4.55 10.58 -17.05
N LEU A 274 5.68 10.98 -16.50
CA LEU A 274 5.88 12.30 -15.89
C LEU A 274 6.35 13.34 -16.90
N ALA A 275 6.68 12.92 -18.13
CA ALA A 275 6.96 13.81 -19.25
C ALA A 275 5.78 14.77 -19.50
N GLY A 276 6.09 16.07 -19.61
CA GLY A 276 5.10 17.14 -19.80
C GLY A 276 4.41 17.65 -18.54
N LEU A 277 4.54 17.00 -17.37
CA LEU A 277 4.09 17.59 -16.10
C LEU A 277 5.03 18.75 -15.72
N PRO A 278 4.52 19.89 -15.21
CA PRO A 278 5.36 21.01 -14.77
C PRO A 278 6.49 20.61 -13.82
N ASP A 279 7.72 21.05 -14.09
CA ASP A 279 8.79 20.90 -13.08
C ASP A 279 8.57 21.87 -11.89
N GLY A 280 9.12 21.52 -10.73
CA GLY A 280 9.03 22.31 -9.51
C GLY A 280 8.82 21.46 -8.25
N LYS A 281 8.64 22.14 -7.11
CA LYS A 281 8.35 21.48 -5.83
C LYS A 281 7.00 20.77 -5.89
N PHE A 282 7.00 19.45 -5.73
CA PHE A 282 5.79 18.63 -5.68
C PHE A 282 5.64 17.95 -4.32
N ILE A 283 4.39 17.63 -3.96
CA ILE A 283 4.02 16.79 -2.81
C ILE A 283 3.99 15.34 -3.27
N ALA A 284 3.15 15.06 -4.28
CA ALA A 284 3.02 13.75 -4.90
C ALA A 284 2.94 13.89 -6.42
N ALA A 285 3.53 12.95 -7.14
CA ALA A 285 3.40 12.81 -8.58
C ALA A 285 3.31 11.34 -8.95
N GLY A 286 2.77 11.02 -10.12
CA GLY A 286 2.68 9.63 -10.57
C GLY A 286 1.88 9.47 -11.85
N GLY A 287 1.67 8.23 -12.27
CA GLY A 287 0.79 7.91 -13.36
C GLY A 287 0.68 6.41 -13.58
N MET A 288 -0.22 6.03 -14.49
CA MET A 288 -0.38 4.67 -14.94
C MET A 288 -0.76 4.58 -16.41
N GLU A 289 -0.27 3.55 -17.09
CA GLU A 289 -0.89 3.08 -18.34
C GLU A 289 -2.15 2.26 -18.02
N VAL A 290 -3.11 2.35 -18.94
CA VAL A 290 -4.45 1.78 -18.80
C VAL A 290 -4.82 1.14 -20.13
N SER A 291 -5.13 -0.16 -20.11
CA SER A 291 -5.63 -0.89 -21.29
C SER A 291 -7.12 -0.66 -21.52
N GLY A 292 -7.60 -0.92 -22.74
CA GLY A 292 -9.05 -0.92 -23.02
C GLY A 292 -9.80 -1.90 -22.10
N ASP A 293 -9.27 -3.12 -21.94
CA ASP A 293 -9.79 -4.14 -21.04
C ASP A 293 -9.90 -3.65 -19.59
N MET A 294 -8.94 -2.85 -19.11
CA MET A 294 -8.97 -2.26 -17.78
C MET A 294 -10.10 -1.24 -17.63
N ILE A 295 -10.33 -0.41 -18.66
CA ILE A 295 -11.41 0.58 -18.69
C ILE A 295 -12.76 -0.14 -18.68
N GLU A 296 -12.90 -1.21 -19.46
CA GLU A 296 -14.13 -2.01 -19.53
C GLU A 296 -14.46 -2.67 -18.18
N GLU A 297 -13.50 -3.34 -17.52
CA GLU A 297 -13.75 -3.93 -16.21
C GLU A 297 -13.96 -2.86 -15.12
N LEU A 298 -13.26 -1.72 -15.20
CA LEU A 298 -13.47 -0.59 -14.27
C LEU A 298 -14.90 -0.03 -14.40
N TYR A 299 -15.43 0.08 -15.61
CA TYR A 299 -16.83 0.49 -15.82
C TYR A 299 -17.82 -0.60 -15.41
N SER A 300 -17.55 -1.87 -15.74
CA SER A 300 -18.34 -3.02 -15.28
C SER A 300 -18.45 -3.04 -13.75
N TRP A 301 -17.35 -2.79 -13.04
CA TRP A 301 -17.30 -2.64 -11.59
C TRP A 301 -17.99 -1.37 -11.10
N SER A 302 -17.76 -0.22 -11.73
CA SER A 302 -18.40 1.06 -11.39
C SER A 302 -19.93 0.99 -11.54
N GLY A 303 -20.45 0.30 -12.55
CA GLY A 303 -21.88 0.05 -12.72
C GLY A 303 -22.48 -0.82 -11.60
N ARG A 304 -21.76 -1.86 -11.16
CA ARG A 304 -22.13 -2.64 -9.97
C ARG A 304 -22.14 -1.76 -8.71
N MET A 305 -21.16 -0.87 -8.57
CA MET A 305 -21.06 0.07 -7.46
C MET A 305 -22.21 1.08 -7.44
N ILE A 306 -22.55 1.69 -8.58
CA ILE A 306 -23.67 2.62 -8.73
C ILE A 306 -25.00 1.93 -8.41
N LYS A 307 -25.20 0.66 -8.78
CA LYS A 307 -26.39 -0.11 -8.37
C LYS A 307 -26.46 -0.43 -6.87
N ALA A 308 -25.32 -0.45 -6.19
CA ALA A 308 -25.22 -0.86 -4.78
C ALA A 308 -25.42 0.29 -3.77
N VAL A 309 -25.41 1.55 -4.20
CA VAL A 309 -25.63 2.72 -3.31
C VAL A 309 -27.12 2.99 -3.05
N PRO A 310 -27.47 3.72 -1.97
CA PRO A 310 -28.84 4.19 -1.74
C PRO A 310 -29.35 5.00 -2.94
N GLY A 311 -30.53 4.66 -3.46
CA GLY A 311 -31.09 5.21 -4.71
C GLY A 311 -30.47 4.65 -6.00
N GLY A 312 -29.42 3.82 -5.90
CA GLY A 312 -28.80 3.10 -7.03
C GLY A 312 -29.71 2.07 -7.67
N LYS A 313 -30.58 1.44 -6.87
CA LYS A 313 -31.63 0.50 -7.32
C LYS A 313 -32.78 1.19 -8.07
N ASP A 314 -32.92 2.52 -7.94
CA ASP A 314 -33.94 3.30 -8.65
C ASP A 314 -33.49 3.68 -10.08
N LEU A 315 -32.19 3.53 -10.38
CA LEU A 315 -31.67 3.64 -11.74
C LEU A 315 -32.07 2.40 -12.54
N LYS A 316 -32.73 2.62 -13.67
CA LYS A 316 -33.09 1.53 -14.59
C LYS A 316 -31.85 0.93 -15.22
N ASP A 317 -31.94 -0.34 -15.59
CA ASP A 317 -30.85 -1.04 -16.28
C ASP A 317 -30.48 -0.31 -17.58
N GLU A 318 -31.46 0.18 -18.34
CA GLU A 318 -31.22 0.94 -19.58
C GLU A 318 -30.52 2.28 -19.35
N ASP A 319 -30.82 2.96 -18.24
CA ASP A 319 -30.19 4.25 -17.89
C ASP A 319 -28.73 4.04 -17.45
N LEU A 320 -28.46 2.96 -16.70
CA LEU A 320 -27.09 2.59 -16.33
C LEU A 320 -26.29 2.11 -17.55
N ASP A 321 -26.85 1.28 -18.41
CA ASP A 321 -26.17 0.79 -19.62
C ASP A 321 -25.87 1.96 -20.58
N LYS A 322 -26.78 2.94 -20.71
CA LYS A 322 -26.53 4.21 -21.40
C LYS A 322 -25.36 4.97 -20.78
N LEU A 323 -25.31 5.10 -19.45
CA LEU A 323 -24.24 5.79 -18.73
C LEU A 323 -22.88 5.09 -18.90
N MET A 324 -22.82 3.77 -18.74
CA MET A 324 -21.60 2.98 -18.88
C MET A 324 -21.08 3.02 -20.33
N LYS A 325 -21.97 2.90 -21.32
CA LYS A 325 -21.61 3.05 -22.74
C LYS A 325 -21.04 4.43 -23.04
N LEU A 326 -21.69 5.51 -22.59
CA LEU A 326 -21.21 6.88 -22.82
C LEU A 326 -19.88 7.15 -22.13
N SER A 327 -19.67 6.58 -20.94
CA SER A 327 -18.41 6.65 -20.22
C SER A 327 -17.29 5.92 -20.96
N ALA A 328 -17.55 4.71 -21.47
CA ALA A 328 -16.62 3.99 -22.34
C ALA A 328 -16.30 4.76 -23.65
N GLU A 329 -17.30 5.35 -24.31
CA GLU A 329 -17.11 6.24 -25.47
C GLU A 329 -16.30 7.50 -25.14
N SER A 330 -16.40 8.02 -23.90
CA SER A 330 -15.59 9.15 -23.43
C SER A 330 -14.11 8.81 -23.19
N MET A 331 -13.82 7.54 -22.90
CA MET A 331 -12.45 7.02 -22.71
C MET A 331 -11.92 6.30 -23.96
N GLU A 332 -12.63 6.37 -25.08
CA GLU A 332 -12.19 5.80 -26.35
C GLU A 332 -10.83 6.41 -26.75
N GLY A 333 -9.84 5.55 -27.01
CA GLY A 333 -8.48 5.97 -27.36
C GLY A 333 -7.62 6.44 -26.17
N PHE A 334 -8.11 6.39 -24.92
CA PHE A 334 -7.29 6.64 -23.72
C PHE A 334 -6.17 5.60 -23.59
N LYS A 335 -4.99 6.04 -23.12
CA LYS A 335 -3.78 5.18 -22.97
C LYS A 335 -3.14 5.26 -21.59
N SER A 336 -3.08 6.45 -21.00
CA SER A 336 -2.51 6.67 -19.67
C SER A 336 -3.02 7.95 -19.05
N ALA A 337 -2.98 8.01 -17.72
CA ALA A 337 -3.00 9.26 -16.99
C ALA A 337 -1.74 9.40 -16.15
N SER A 338 -1.27 10.63 -16.00
CA SER A 338 -0.35 11.03 -14.95
C SER A 338 -0.91 12.24 -14.20
N PHE A 339 -0.43 12.45 -12.99
CA PHE A 339 -0.83 13.54 -12.12
C PHE A 339 0.37 14.09 -11.35
N ALA A 340 0.25 15.34 -10.95
CA ALA A 340 1.10 15.94 -9.94
C ALA A 340 0.28 16.88 -9.06
N MET A 341 0.62 16.89 -7.79
CA MET A 341 0.14 17.77 -6.76
C MET A 341 1.33 18.61 -6.30
N TYR A 342 1.35 19.89 -6.67
CA TYR A 342 2.48 20.78 -6.35
C TYR A 342 2.44 21.29 -4.91
N ALA A 343 3.58 21.73 -4.38
CA ALA A 343 3.58 22.50 -3.15
C ALA A 343 2.68 23.75 -3.32
N ILE A 344 1.91 24.08 -2.29
CA ILE A 344 1.01 25.23 -2.25
C ILE A 344 1.63 26.38 -1.48
N GLU A 345 1.29 27.61 -1.86
CA GLU A 345 1.55 28.77 -1.01
C GLU A 345 0.55 28.82 0.16
N LYS A 346 0.86 29.63 1.17
CA LYS A 346 -0.02 29.83 2.32
C LYS A 346 -1.40 30.33 1.87
N ASP A 347 -2.45 29.81 2.50
CA ASP A 347 -3.85 30.16 2.28
C ASP A 347 -4.40 29.79 0.87
N GLU A 348 -3.65 29.04 0.04
CA GLU A 348 -4.16 28.47 -1.21
C GLU A 348 -4.94 27.15 -1.00
N PRO A 349 -6.03 26.91 -1.77
CA PRO A 349 -6.72 25.63 -1.75
C PRO A 349 -5.82 24.48 -2.21
N ILE A 350 -5.78 23.39 -1.45
CA ILE A 350 -4.94 22.21 -1.68
C ILE A 350 -5.11 21.67 -3.11
N TYR A 351 -6.34 21.53 -3.60
CA TYR A 351 -6.61 21.02 -4.96
C TYR A 351 -6.23 22.01 -6.08
N SER A 352 -5.99 23.29 -5.80
CA SER A 352 -5.51 24.25 -6.82
C SER A 352 -4.07 23.97 -7.30
N SER A 353 -3.36 23.10 -6.59
CA SER A 353 -2.05 22.56 -6.99
C SER A 353 -2.14 21.34 -7.89
N VAL A 354 -3.30 20.70 -8.03
CA VAL A 354 -3.43 19.40 -8.71
C VAL A 354 -3.61 19.60 -10.21
N VAL A 355 -2.75 18.93 -11.00
CA VAL A 355 -2.89 18.80 -12.44
C VAL A 355 -2.77 17.33 -12.85
N GLY A 356 -3.60 16.90 -13.80
CA GLY A 356 -3.50 15.63 -14.48
C GLY A 356 -3.21 15.83 -15.97
N LEU A 357 -2.45 14.91 -16.56
CA LEU A 357 -2.29 14.74 -18.01
C LEU A 357 -2.88 13.40 -18.42
N MET A 358 -3.74 13.42 -19.42
CA MET A 358 -4.31 12.24 -20.05
C MET A 358 -3.72 12.10 -21.45
N ARG A 359 -3.12 10.95 -21.74
CA ARG A 359 -2.60 10.62 -23.08
C ARG A 359 -3.64 9.80 -23.81
N VAL A 360 -4.01 10.27 -25.00
CA VAL A 360 -5.15 9.83 -25.80
C VAL A 360 -4.76 9.75 -27.28
N GLU A 361 -5.50 9.00 -28.08
CA GLU A 361 -5.28 8.92 -29.53
C GLU A 361 -5.63 10.21 -30.28
N ASP A 362 -6.69 10.90 -29.84
CA ASP A 362 -7.20 12.16 -30.37
C ASP A 362 -7.80 12.99 -29.23
N SER A 363 -7.13 14.10 -28.87
CA SER A 363 -7.52 14.98 -27.76
C SER A 363 -8.78 15.80 -28.02
N ALA A 364 -9.06 16.13 -29.29
CA ALA A 364 -10.26 16.85 -29.68
C ALA A 364 -11.49 15.94 -29.63
N LYS A 365 -11.37 14.71 -30.14
CA LYS A 365 -12.40 13.67 -30.00
C LYS A 365 -12.65 13.34 -28.53
N PHE A 366 -11.59 13.15 -27.73
CA PHE A 366 -11.71 12.86 -26.30
C PHE A 366 -12.46 13.98 -25.56
N THR A 367 -12.04 15.24 -25.69
CA THR A 367 -12.71 16.36 -25.02
C THR A 367 -14.16 16.57 -25.50
N ALA A 368 -14.45 16.35 -26.79
CA ALA A 368 -15.81 16.40 -27.31
C ALA A 368 -16.71 15.24 -26.79
N ASN A 369 -16.17 14.03 -26.65
CA ASN A 369 -16.92 12.92 -26.06
C ASN A 369 -17.09 13.09 -24.54
N TYR A 370 -16.10 13.65 -23.86
CA TYR A 370 -16.16 13.99 -22.44
C TYR A 370 -17.25 15.05 -22.16
N GLU A 371 -17.34 16.11 -22.99
CA GLU A 371 -18.43 17.10 -22.94
C GLU A 371 -19.82 16.42 -23.05
N LYS A 372 -19.99 15.51 -24.02
CA LYS A 372 -21.25 14.75 -24.21
C LYS A 372 -21.56 13.86 -22.99
N SER A 373 -20.55 13.18 -22.43
CA SER A 373 -20.72 12.28 -21.30
C SER A 373 -21.22 13.04 -20.06
N ILE A 374 -20.64 14.20 -19.75
CA ILE A 374 -21.14 15.04 -18.65
C ILE A 374 -22.55 15.59 -18.96
N ALA A 375 -22.83 16.00 -20.19
CA ALA A 375 -24.17 16.46 -20.57
C ALA A 375 -25.24 15.36 -20.38
N ALA A 376 -24.93 14.10 -20.71
CA ALA A 376 -25.82 12.96 -20.48
C ALA A 376 -25.91 12.56 -18.99
N MET A 377 -24.82 12.67 -18.23
CA MET A 377 -24.83 12.46 -16.78
C MET A 377 -25.73 13.51 -16.09
N ASN A 378 -25.72 14.76 -16.57
CA ASN A 378 -26.63 15.81 -16.11
C ASN A 378 -28.09 15.57 -16.52
N GLU A 379 -28.34 14.99 -17.69
CA GLU A 379 -29.69 14.55 -18.09
C GLU A 379 -30.19 13.44 -17.16
N LEU A 380 -29.32 12.49 -16.80
CA LEU A 380 -29.66 11.43 -15.84
C LEU A 380 -29.90 11.99 -14.44
N ALA A 381 -29.01 12.88 -13.94
CA ALA A 381 -29.12 13.55 -12.64
C ALA A 381 -30.48 14.23 -12.43
N LYS A 382 -31.02 14.88 -13.47
CA LYS A 382 -32.36 15.52 -13.42
C LYS A 382 -33.53 14.55 -13.25
N ASN A 383 -33.35 13.30 -13.68
CA ASN A 383 -34.37 12.27 -13.68
C ASN A 383 -34.24 11.29 -12.51
N THR A 384 -33.24 11.45 -11.65
CA THR A 384 -32.97 10.59 -10.49
C THR A 384 -32.79 11.40 -9.21
N LYS A 385 -32.96 10.75 -8.06
CA LYS A 385 -32.64 11.33 -6.72
C LYS A 385 -31.35 10.76 -6.14
N HIS A 386 -30.53 10.16 -6.99
CA HIS A 386 -29.31 9.46 -6.62
C HIS A 386 -28.27 10.42 -6.03
N PRO A 387 -27.82 10.23 -4.77
CA PRO A 387 -27.04 11.23 -4.03
C PRO A 387 -25.68 11.57 -4.67
N PHE A 388 -25.11 10.65 -5.46
CA PHE A 388 -23.85 10.86 -6.18
C PHE A 388 -24.02 11.41 -7.61
N LEU A 389 -25.25 11.45 -8.16
CA LEU A 389 -25.51 12.03 -9.49
C LEU A 389 -26.07 13.44 -9.29
N GLN A 390 -25.18 14.37 -8.94
CA GLN A 390 -25.54 15.78 -8.82
C GLN A 390 -25.45 16.49 -10.17
N GLU A 391 -26.28 17.52 -10.37
CA GLU A 391 -26.16 18.37 -11.56
C GLU A 391 -24.81 19.13 -11.52
N GLY A 392 -23.98 18.87 -12.52
CA GLY A 392 -22.83 19.72 -12.84
C GLY A 392 -23.17 20.72 -13.94
N THR A 393 -22.34 21.74 -14.13
CA THR A 393 -22.38 22.58 -15.33
C THR A 393 -21.11 22.39 -16.16
N VAL A 394 -21.25 22.49 -17.48
CA VAL A 394 -20.13 22.52 -18.42
C VAL A 394 -20.24 23.82 -19.20
N ALA A 395 -19.23 24.67 -19.07
CA ALA A 395 -19.11 25.92 -19.81
C ALA A 395 -17.91 25.85 -20.77
N LYS A 396 -18.12 26.28 -22.01
CA LYS A 396 -17.00 26.48 -22.96
C LYS A 396 -16.27 27.75 -22.59
N THR A 397 -14.95 27.64 -22.45
CA THR A 397 -14.06 28.74 -22.08
C THR A 397 -12.79 28.69 -22.92
N GLN A 398 -11.84 29.58 -22.65
CA GLN A 398 -10.51 29.54 -23.25
C GLN A 398 -9.43 29.66 -22.18
N ILE A 399 -8.35 28.90 -22.35
CA ILE A 399 -7.14 28.98 -21.52
C ILE A 399 -5.98 29.23 -22.47
N ASP A 400 -5.28 30.35 -22.28
CA ASP A 400 -4.17 30.83 -23.12
C ASP A 400 -4.45 30.69 -24.64
N GLY A 401 -5.68 31.06 -25.04
CA GLY A 401 -6.17 31.03 -26.42
C GLY A 401 -6.66 29.68 -26.95
N LYS A 402 -6.52 28.58 -26.19
CA LYS A 402 -7.04 27.26 -26.58
C LYS A 402 -8.45 27.03 -26.07
N PRO A 403 -9.34 26.39 -26.85
CA PRO A 403 -10.66 25.96 -26.37
C PRO A 403 -10.54 25.02 -25.16
N ALA A 404 -11.32 25.29 -24.13
CA ALA A 404 -11.33 24.52 -22.89
C ALA A 404 -12.75 24.35 -22.35
N LEU A 405 -12.93 23.39 -21.45
CA LEU A 405 -14.15 23.17 -20.67
C LEU A 405 -13.90 23.61 -19.22
N GLU A 406 -14.77 24.46 -18.69
CA GLU A 406 -14.91 24.66 -17.24
C GLU A 406 -16.08 23.78 -16.77
N LEU A 407 -15.76 22.77 -15.95
CA LEU A 407 -16.73 21.94 -15.25
C LEU A 407 -16.96 22.56 -13.87
N THR A 408 -18.21 22.69 -13.43
CA THR A 408 -18.53 22.96 -12.03
C THR A 408 -19.35 21.80 -11.50
N MET A 409 -18.83 21.09 -10.50
CA MET A 409 -19.52 20.00 -9.81
C MET A 409 -19.99 20.52 -8.45
N ALA A 410 -21.29 20.43 -8.16
CA ALA A 410 -21.76 20.65 -6.79
C ALA A 410 -21.11 19.64 -5.84
N MET A 411 -20.73 20.07 -4.64
CA MET A 411 -20.35 19.13 -3.60
C MET A 411 -21.63 18.45 -3.08
N PRO A 412 -21.61 17.13 -2.81
CA PRO A 412 -22.70 16.50 -2.10
C PRO A 412 -22.93 17.21 -0.77
N GLU A 413 -24.19 17.37 -0.36
CA GLU A 413 -24.51 17.84 0.99
C GLU A 413 -23.92 16.86 1.98
N THR A 414 -22.78 17.22 2.57
CA THR A 414 -22.10 16.41 3.57
C THR A 414 -23.00 16.26 4.79
N ALA A 415 -22.79 15.22 5.61
CA ALA A 415 -23.66 14.92 6.75
C ALA A 415 -23.71 16.02 7.85
N SER A 416 -22.85 17.06 7.76
CA SER A 416 -22.78 18.16 8.72
C SER A 416 -22.47 19.50 8.01
N PRO A 417 -23.40 20.09 7.24
CA PRO A 417 -23.15 21.35 6.53
C PRO A 417 -22.98 22.55 7.48
N ASP A 418 -23.44 22.42 8.73
CA ASP A 418 -23.36 23.42 9.79
C ASP A 418 -22.14 23.24 10.72
N ASP A 419 -21.30 22.20 10.52
CA ASP A 419 -20.06 22.03 11.29
C ASP A 419 -18.98 23.03 10.80
N PRO A 420 -18.54 23.99 11.64
CA PRO A 420 -17.53 24.97 11.25
C PRO A 420 -16.17 24.32 10.90
N ILE A 421 -15.85 23.18 11.51
CA ILE A 421 -14.59 22.46 11.26
C ILE A 421 -14.64 21.82 9.87
N ALA A 422 -15.76 21.16 9.53
CA ALA A 422 -15.98 20.63 8.18
C ALA A 422 -15.95 21.74 7.12
N GLY A 423 -16.57 22.90 7.40
CA GLY A 423 -16.54 24.07 6.52
C GLY A 423 -15.11 24.59 6.26
N GLU A 424 -14.29 24.76 7.28
CA GLU A 424 -12.88 25.16 7.14
C GLU A 424 -12.03 24.11 6.43
N ILE A 425 -12.27 22.82 6.63
CA ILE A 425 -11.58 21.75 5.90
C ILE A 425 -11.95 21.79 4.41
N LEU A 426 -13.24 21.90 4.06
CA LEU A 426 -13.68 22.03 2.67
C LEU A 426 -13.11 23.28 2.01
N LYS A 427 -13.06 24.40 2.73
CA LYS A 427 -12.43 25.64 2.28
C LYS A 427 -10.93 25.47 2.01
N LYS A 428 -10.19 24.78 2.89
CA LYS A 428 -8.76 24.49 2.68
C LYS A 428 -8.51 23.52 1.53
N LEU A 429 -9.45 22.61 1.24
CA LEU A 429 -9.35 21.69 0.10
C LEU A 429 -9.65 22.40 -1.23
N PHE A 430 -10.77 23.11 -1.32
CA PHE A 430 -11.38 23.54 -2.59
C PHE A 430 -11.56 25.06 -2.75
N GLY A 431 -11.33 25.85 -1.69
CA GLY A 431 -11.59 27.30 -1.62
C GLY A 431 -12.99 27.63 -1.11
N ASP A 432 -13.37 28.91 -1.10
CA ASP A 432 -14.67 29.39 -0.60
C ASP A 432 -15.90 28.91 -1.41
N ALA A 433 -15.71 28.05 -2.41
CA ALA A 433 -16.78 27.54 -3.27
C ALA A 433 -17.43 26.29 -2.69
N ARG A 434 -18.78 26.27 -2.64
CA ARG A 434 -19.58 25.06 -2.40
C ARG A 434 -19.61 24.09 -3.60
N SER A 435 -18.64 24.22 -4.50
CA SER A 435 -18.54 23.46 -5.74
C SER A 435 -17.08 23.32 -6.14
N ILE A 436 -16.76 22.19 -6.77
CA ILE A 436 -15.43 21.90 -7.30
C ILE A 436 -15.42 22.33 -8.76
N LYS A 437 -14.55 23.28 -9.10
CA LYS A 437 -14.25 23.60 -10.49
C LYS A 437 -13.14 22.69 -11.02
N ALA A 438 -13.30 22.24 -12.26
CA ALA A 438 -12.24 21.57 -13.01
C ALA A 438 -12.13 22.15 -14.42
N TYR A 439 -10.91 22.27 -14.90
CA TYR A 439 -10.55 22.88 -16.18
C TYR A 439 -9.95 21.82 -17.08
N VAL A 440 -10.56 21.53 -18.23
CA VAL A 440 -10.10 20.51 -19.18
C VAL A 440 -9.70 21.18 -20.50
N VAL A 441 -8.49 20.93 -20.99
CA VAL A 441 -7.97 21.52 -22.25
C VAL A 441 -7.21 20.49 -23.06
N ALA A 442 -7.38 20.52 -24.39
CA ALA A 442 -6.48 19.83 -25.31
C ALA A 442 -5.16 20.63 -25.40
N ILE A 443 -4.06 20.04 -24.91
CA ILE A 443 -2.73 20.63 -25.01
C ILE A 443 -2.19 20.49 -26.44
N ASP A 444 -2.24 19.28 -26.97
CA ASP A 444 -1.81 18.89 -28.31
C ASP A 444 -2.72 17.75 -28.79
N ASP A 445 -2.52 17.27 -30.02
CA ASP A 445 -3.37 16.24 -30.66
C ASP A 445 -3.55 14.96 -29.83
N LYS A 446 -2.66 14.68 -28.86
CA LYS A 446 -2.64 13.42 -28.07
C LYS A 446 -2.63 13.63 -26.56
N THR A 447 -2.76 14.87 -26.09
CA THR A 447 -2.61 15.21 -24.67
C THR A 447 -3.70 16.15 -24.21
N VAL A 448 -4.41 15.75 -23.16
CA VAL A 448 -5.43 16.58 -22.49
C VAL A 448 -4.94 16.86 -21.07
N ALA A 449 -4.95 18.12 -20.66
CA ALA A 449 -4.74 18.48 -19.25
C ALA A 449 -6.07 18.65 -18.53
N ILE A 450 -6.10 18.24 -17.27
CA ILE A 450 -7.13 18.56 -16.30
C ILE A 450 -6.50 19.22 -15.06
N GLY A 451 -7.14 20.23 -14.47
CA GLY A 451 -6.70 20.81 -13.20
C GLY A 451 -7.86 21.43 -12.44
N TYR A 452 -7.73 21.54 -11.12
CA TYR A 452 -8.85 21.85 -10.22
C TYR A 452 -8.76 23.26 -9.62
N VAL A 453 -9.92 23.79 -9.21
CA VAL A 453 -10.13 25.09 -8.54
C VAL A 453 -9.78 26.33 -9.39
N LYS A 454 -8.57 26.40 -9.96
CA LYS A 454 -8.05 27.51 -10.79
C LYS A 454 -7.49 26.97 -12.12
N PRO A 455 -7.56 27.72 -13.23
CA PRO A 455 -6.96 27.30 -14.51
C PRO A 455 -5.42 27.33 -14.52
N ASP A 456 -4.76 27.87 -13.49
CA ASP A 456 -3.32 28.11 -13.51
C ASP A 456 -2.48 26.82 -13.46
N ALA A 457 -2.97 25.77 -12.80
CA ALA A 457 -2.34 24.45 -12.85
C ALA A 457 -2.30 23.90 -14.29
N VAL A 458 -3.39 24.07 -15.04
CA VAL A 458 -3.50 23.72 -16.46
C VAL A 458 -2.58 24.59 -17.33
N LYS A 459 -2.51 25.91 -17.11
CA LYS A 459 -1.57 26.80 -17.82
C LYS A 459 -0.12 26.39 -17.59
N ARG A 460 0.27 25.97 -16.38
CA ARG A 460 1.61 25.42 -16.10
C ARG A 460 1.86 24.18 -16.96
N ALA A 461 0.92 23.23 -17.02
CA ALA A 461 1.04 22.03 -17.84
C ALA A 461 1.12 22.33 -19.34
N MET A 462 0.32 23.29 -19.84
CA MET A 462 0.40 23.76 -21.23
C MET A 462 1.78 24.35 -21.59
N LYS A 463 2.48 24.97 -20.62
CA LYS A 463 3.85 25.49 -20.82
C LYS A 463 4.93 24.42 -20.71
N ALA A 464 4.70 23.37 -19.93
CA ALA A 464 5.61 22.23 -19.77
C ALA A 464 5.47 21.17 -20.89
N ALA A 465 4.37 21.24 -21.65
CA ALA A 465 4.07 20.37 -22.78
C ALA A 465 5.23 20.25 -23.79
N GLY A 466 5.53 19.02 -24.22
CA GLY A 466 6.65 18.70 -25.10
C GLY A 466 8.04 18.74 -24.43
N GLY A 467 8.14 19.24 -23.19
CA GLY A 467 9.35 19.16 -22.38
C GLY A 467 9.43 17.89 -21.53
N LYS A 468 10.59 17.67 -20.90
CA LYS A 468 10.78 16.56 -19.95
C LYS A 468 9.96 16.72 -18.68
N GLY A 469 9.71 17.95 -18.22
CA GLY A 469 8.90 18.18 -17.02
C GLY A 469 9.49 17.49 -15.78
N LEU A 470 8.61 16.97 -14.90
CA LEU A 470 9.02 16.11 -13.78
C LEU A 470 9.78 14.84 -14.22
N GLY A 471 9.55 14.33 -15.42
CA GLY A 471 10.36 13.25 -16.01
C GLY A 471 11.84 13.61 -16.21
N GLY A 472 12.18 14.90 -16.19
CA GLY A 472 13.56 15.40 -16.19
C GLY A 472 14.17 15.61 -14.80
N ASN A 473 13.41 15.41 -13.73
CA ASN A 473 13.83 15.74 -12.37
C ASN A 473 14.82 14.71 -11.81
N ALA A 474 16.00 15.15 -11.38
CA ALA A 474 17.08 14.27 -10.94
C ALA A 474 16.76 13.50 -9.64
N ASN A 475 15.97 14.08 -8.73
CA ASN A 475 15.55 13.41 -7.51
C ASN A 475 14.55 12.29 -7.83
N ILE A 476 13.58 12.54 -8.71
CA ILE A 476 12.67 11.50 -9.23
C ILE A 476 13.45 10.39 -9.94
N ALA A 477 14.42 10.73 -10.79
CA ALA A 477 15.23 9.74 -11.51
C ALA A 477 15.97 8.78 -10.57
N LYS A 478 16.53 9.26 -9.44
CA LYS A 478 17.15 8.41 -8.40
C LYS A 478 16.16 7.42 -7.78
N ALA A 479 14.94 7.86 -7.47
CA ALA A 479 13.91 6.98 -6.93
C ALA A 479 13.40 5.98 -7.99
N ALA A 480 13.27 6.42 -9.24
CA ALA A 480 12.87 5.58 -10.37
C ALA A 480 13.88 4.47 -10.69
N GLU A 481 15.19 4.72 -10.51
CA GLU A 481 16.26 3.73 -10.67
C GLU A 481 16.14 2.54 -9.69
N LEU A 482 15.47 2.74 -8.54
CA LEU A 482 15.19 1.67 -7.57
C LEU A 482 13.89 0.91 -7.87
N LEU A 483 12.99 1.45 -8.70
CA LEU A 483 11.73 0.77 -9.02
C LEU A 483 11.95 -0.40 -10.00
N PRO A 484 11.17 -1.49 -9.90
CA PRO A 484 11.25 -2.60 -10.85
C PRO A 484 11.04 -2.17 -12.31
N GLU A 485 11.86 -2.68 -13.22
CA GLU A 485 11.71 -2.41 -14.65
C GLU A 485 10.34 -2.87 -15.17
N GLY A 486 9.67 -1.99 -15.92
CA GLY A 486 8.39 -2.30 -16.57
C GLY A 486 7.17 -2.31 -15.64
N CYS A 487 7.22 -1.64 -14.48
CA CYS A 487 5.99 -1.23 -13.78
C CYS A 487 5.01 -0.55 -14.74
N GLN A 488 3.70 -0.73 -14.53
CA GLN A 488 2.63 -0.02 -15.25
C GLN A 488 2.05 1.17 -14.50
N LEU A 489 2.27 1.20 -13.18
CA LEU A 489 1.92 2.29 -12.27
C LEU A 489 3.21 2.70 -11.56
N GLN A 490 3.51 4.00 -11.57
CA GLN A 490 4.58 4.60 -10.79
C GLN A 490 4.06 5.84 -10.06
N SER A 491 4.45 6.02 -8.81
CA SER A 491 4.21 7.26 -8.07
C SER A 491 5.36 7.59 -7.15
N TYR A 492 5.43 8.86 -6.76
CA TYR A 492 6.53 9.47 -6.04
C TYR A 492 5.95 10.44 -5.01
N LEU A 493 6.30 10.25 -3.74
CA LEU A 493 5.92 11.13 -2.63
C LEU A 493 7.18 11.87 -2.16
N SER A 494 7.22 13.19 -2.34
CA SER A 494 8.28 14.03 -1.78
C SER A 494 8.03 14.25 -0.29
N PRO A 495 8.91 13.78 0.61
CA PRO A 495 8.77 14.07 2.03
C PRO A 495 8.87 15.58 2.28
N LYS A 496 9.78 16.29 1.57
CA LYS A 496 9.85 17.75 1.65
C LYS A 496 8.54 18.41 1.25
N GLY A 497 7.97 18.06 0.10
CA GLY A 497 6.71 18.64 -0.37
C GLY A 497 5.56 18.41 0.62
N LEU A 498 5.46 17.20 1.18
CA LEU A 498 4.47 16.86 2.20
C LEU A 498 4.64 17.70 3.48
N ILE A 499 5.88 17.88 3.97
CA ILE A 499 6.18 18.69 5.15
C ILE A 499 5.91 20.18 4.88
N ASP A 500 6.38 20.71 3.74
CA ASP A 500 6.10 22.09 3.29
C ASP A 500 4.56 22.33 3.23
N MET A 501 3.77 21.37 2.71
CA MET A 501 2.29 21.43 2.70
C MET A 501 1.68 21.43 4.11
N VAL A 502 2.13 20.53 5.00
CA VAL A 502 1.64 20.48 6.39
C VAL A 502 1.88 21.81 7.09
N ILE A 503 3.07 22.41 6.89
CA ILE A 503 3.44 23.73 7.43
C ILE A 503 2.58 24.86 6.82
N ALA A 504 2.19 24.77 5.55
CA ALA A 504 1.34 25.77 4.88
C ALA A 504 -0.14 25.70 5.33
N VAL A 505 -0.67 24.49 5.61
CA VAL A 505 -2.10 24.25 5.91
C VAL A 505 -2.43 24.36 7.41
N MET A 506 -1.48 24.04 8.29
CA MET A 506 -1.66 24.05 9.75
C MET A 506 -1.71 25.41 10.48
N PRO A 507 -1.27 26.57 9.97
CA PRO A 507 -1.38 27.84 10.69
C PRO A 507 -2.86 28.14 11.00
N GLY A 508 -3.22 28.13 12.29
CA GLY A 508 -4.59 28.23 12.77
C GLY A 508 -5.12 26.98 13.51
N VAL A 509 -4.40 25.86 13.52
CA VAL A 509 -4.70 24.71 14.40
C VAL A 509 -3.85 24.83 15.67
N GLU A 510 -4.35 25.56 16.68
CA GLU A 510 -3.62 25.87 17.93
C GLU A 510 -3.16 24.62 18.72
N PHE A 511 -3.77 23.46 18.47
CA PHE A 511 -3.59 22.23 19.26
C PHE A 511 -2.35 21.39 18.93
N SER A 512 -1.45 21.83 18.05
CA SER A 512 -0.41 20.94 17.53
C SER A 512 1.01 21.55 17.44
N PRO A 513 1.99 21.06 18.23
CA PRO A 513 3.40 21.45 18.11
C PRO A 513 4.11 20.85 16.87
N VAL A 514 3.38 20.14 16.00
CA VAL A 514 3.92 19.41 14.84
C VAL A 514 4.81 20.28 13.93
N PRO A 515 4.47 21.52 13.54
CA PRO A 515 5.34 22.33 12.67
C PRO A 515 6.73 22.57 13.28
N ALA A 516 6.82 22.79 14.60
CA ALA A 516 8.09 22.96 15.31
C ALA A 516 8.86 21.63 15.48
N LEU A 517 8.16 20.50 15.61
CA LEU A 517 8.74 19.17 15.75
C LEU A 517 9.24 18.55 14.43
N LEU A 518 8.71 18.97 13.30
CA LEU A 518 9.19 18.56 11.97
C LEU A 518 10.42 19.39 11.56
N GLY A 519 10.33 20.71 11.72
CA GLY A 519 11.34 21.66 11.24
C GLY A 519 11.44 21.65 9.70
N ASP A 520 12.55 22.16 9.16
CA ASP A 520 12.83 22.01 7.73
C ASP A 520 13.23 20.57 7.41
N PHE A 521 12.61 20.02 6.36
CA PHE A 521 12.98 18.74 5.78
C PHE A 521 13.80 19.01 4.50
N PRO A 522 15.01 18.44 4.35
CA PRO A 522 15.88 18.72 3.20
C PRO A 522 15.27 18.22 1.89
N ASP A 523 15.69 18.79 0.76
CA ASP A 523 15.28 18.30 -0.56
C ASP A 523 16.02 16.99 -0.88
N THR A 524 15.28 15.88 -0.91
CA THR A 524 15.81 14.53 -1.10
C THR A 524 15.05 13.80 -2.21
N PRO A 525 15.59 12.68 -2.74
CA PRO A 525 14.83 11.80 -3.64
C PRO A 525 13.50 11.35 -3.02
N PRO A 526 12.37 11.40 -3.75
CA PRO A 526 11.07 11.05 -3.21
C PRO A 526 11.02 9.56 -2.83
N ILE A 527 10.08 9.21 -1.96
CA ILE A 527 9.68 7.82 -1.75
C ILE A 527 8.99 7.37 -3.05
N GLY A 528 9.54 6.36 -3.71
CA GLY A 528 8.98 5.81 -4.95
C GLY A 528 8.02 4.66 -4.64
N PHE A 529 6.98 4.52 -5.44
CA PHE A 529 6.12 3.34 -5.48
C PHE A 529 5.97 2.88 -6.92
N GLY A 530 6.12 1.57 -7.15
CA GLY A 530 5.92 0.94 -8.44
C GLY A 530 5.01 -0.27 -8.30
N ALA A 531 4.13 -0.48 -9.29
CA ALA A 531 3.37 -1.72 -9.41
C ALA A 531 3.51 -2.29 -10.83
N LYS A 532 3.77 -3.60 -10.89
CA LYS A 532 3.97 -4.36 -12.11
C LYS A 532 3.00 -5.54 -12.17
N LEU A 533 2.13 -5.53 -13.16
CA LEU A 533 1.17 -6.59 -13.41
C LEU A 533 1.65 -7.48 -14.57
N SER A 534 1.50 -8.79 -14.41
CA SER A 534 1.95 -9.80 -15.38
C SER A 534 1.14 -11.09 -15.25
N ALA A 535 1.22 -11.98 -16.25
CA ALA A 535 0.52 -13.26 -16.25
C ALA A 535 0.76 -14.13 -15.00
N SER A 536 1.93 -14.03 -14.35
CA SER A 536 2.26 -14.80 -13.14
C SER A 536 1.86 -14.09 -11.84
N GLY A 537 1.57 -12.78 -11.86
CA GLY A 537 1.21 -12.05 -10.65
C GLY A 537 1.20 -10.53 -10.74
N LEU A 538 0.81 -9.92 -9.62
CA LEU A 538 1.06 -8.51 -9.30
C LEU A 538 2.30 -8.43 -8.41
N GLU A 539 3.29 -7.65 -8.82
CA GLU A 539 4.43 -7.20 -8.02
C GLU A 539 4.21 -5.74 -7.62
N THR A 540 4.56 -5.37 -6.38
CA THR A 540 4.58 -3.99 -5.90
C THR A 540 5.90 -3.72 -5.19
N ASP A 541 6.42 -2.50 -5.29
CA ASP A 541 7.64 -2.08 -4.60
C ASP A 541 7.44 -0.64 -4.08
N LEU A 542 7.72 -0.42 -2.79
CA LEU A 542 7.78 0.89 -2.15
C LEU A 542 9.23 1.13 -1.74
N VAL A 543 9.90 2.04 -2.44
CA VAL A 543 11.32 2.33 -2.28
C VAL A 543 11.55 3.63 -1.52
N VAL A 544 12.38 3.57 -0.48
CA VAL A 544 12.86 4.73 0.26
C VAL A 544 14.36 4.89 -0.01
N PRO A 545 14.77 5.88 -0.82
CA PRO A 545 16.18 6.14 -1.11
C PRO A 545 17.01 6.45 0.15
N GLU A 546 18.30 6.15 0.10
CA GLU A 546 19.25 6.31 1.21
C GLU A 546 19.22 7.73 1.79
N GLU A 547 19.30 8.77 0.97
CA GLU A 547 19.36 10.16 1.45
C GLU A 547 18.06 10.57 2.17
N THR A 548 16.93 9.95 1.80
CA THR A 548 15.64 10.14 2.46
C THR A 548 15.56 9.42 3.79
N LEU A 549 16.14 8.22 3.91
CA LEU A 549 16.27 7.52 5.20
C LEU A 549 17.13 8.31 6.19
N GLU A 550 18.26 8.87 5.73
CA GLU A 550 19.12 9.72 6.55
C GLU A 550 18.42 11.01 7.00
N ALA A 551 17.67 11.66 6.10
CA ALA A 551 16.88 12.84 6.42
C ALA A 551 15.79 12.53 7.48
N ILE A 552 15.09 11.40 7.36
CA ILE A 552 14.13 10.92 8.36
C ILE A 552 14.83 10.67 9.71
N GLY A 553 16.00 10.02 9.71
CA GLY A 553 16.79 9.83 10.93
C GLY A 553 17.20 11.14 11.61
N GLY A 554 17.55 12.16 10.81
CA GLY A 554 17.81 13.51 11.28
C GLY A 554 16.60 14.17 11.96
N VAL A 555 15.38 13.95 11.45
CA VAL A 555 14.13 14.43 12.10
C VAL A 555 13.91 13.69 13.43
N ILE A 556 14.00 12.36 13.44
CA ILE A 556 13.82 11.52 14.64
C ILE A 556 14.79 11.95 15.76
N ALA A 557 16.05 12.20 15.41
CA ALA A 557 17.08 12.64 16.35
C ALA A 557 16.75 14.02 16.98
N ARG A 558 16.28 14.98 16.18
CA ARG A 558 15.84 16.30 16.68
C ARG A 558 14.65 16.16 17.63
N GLN A 559 13.66 15.32 17.30
CA GLN A 559 12.49 15.08 18.15
C GLN A 559 12.87 14.42 19.48
N ARG A 560 13.80 13.46 19.46
CA ARG A 560 14.34 12.86 20.68
C ARG A 560 15.05 13.89 21.54
N ALA A 561 15.96 14.68 20.97
CA ALA A 561 16.65 15.75 21.67
C ALA A 561 15.68 16.75 22.32
N ALA A 562 14.64 17.18 21.60
CA ALA A 562 13.58 18.05 22.12
C ALA A 562 12.79 17.39 23.27
N SER A 563 12.52 16.08 23.19
CA SER A 563 11.80 15.33 24.24
C SER A 563 12.61 15.09 25.52
N THR A 564 13.95 15.10 25.43
CA THR A 564 14.90 14.85 26.53
C THR A 564 15.50 16.12 27.14
N GLY A 565 15.26 17.29 26.54
CA GLY A 565 15.58 18.56 27.18
C GLY A 565 14.89 18.67 28.55
N PRO A 566 15.43 19.46 29.50
CA PRO A 566 14.78 19.66 30.78
C PRO A 566 13.36 20.15 30.53
N ARG A 567 12.37 19.32 30.90
CA ARG A 567 11.00 19.79 31.07
C ARG A 567 11.04 20.78 32.22
N GLU A 568 11.21 22.05 31.89
CA GLU A 568 10.95 23.14 32.81
C GLU A 568 9.50 22.94 33.25
N LEU A 569 9.35 22.48 34.50
CA LEU A 569 8.06 22.04 35.01
C LEU A 569 7.20 23.29 35.18
N ALA A 570 6.43 23.64 34.14
CA ALA A 570 5.35 24.60 34.17
C ALA A 570 4.17 24.06 35.01
N HIS A 571 4.47 23.75 36.28
CA HIS A 571 3.58 23.15 37.25
C HIS A 571 2.76 24.21 38.01
N ASP A 572 3.19 25.48 37.94
CA ASP A 572 2.67 26.60 38.75
C ASP A 572 1.58 27.43 38.05
N SER A 573 1.14 27.08 36.84
CA SER A 573 0.17 27.89 36.06
C SER A 573 -1.02 27.13 35.49
N PHE A 574 -1.32 25.92 35.97
CA PHE A 574 -2.50 25.13 35.59
C PHE A 574 -3.29 24.56 36.79
N VAL A 575 -3.12 25.15 37.98
CA VAL A 575 -3.95 24.91 39.16
C VAL A 575 -4.86 26.13 39.36
N GLU A 576 -6.16 25.89 39.52
CA GLU A 576 -7.25 26.89 39.38
C GLU A 576 -7.38 27.42 37.94
N VAL A 577 -8.49 27.24 37.22
CA VAL A 577 -9.89 27.41 37.64
C VAL A 577 -10.79 26.30 37.08
N VAL A 578 -11.32 25.44 37.96
CA VAL A 578 -12.57 24.71 37.71
C VAL A 578 -13.62 25.28 38.68
N PRO A 579 -14.62 26.03 38.21
CA PRO A 579 -15.61 26.61 39.11
C PRO A 579 -16.59 25.52 39.56
N ALA A 580 -16.63 25.24 40.86
CA ALA A 580 -17.52 24.25 41.46
C ALA A 580 -18.98 24.75 41.53
N SER A 581 -19.70 24.63 40.42
CA SER A 581 -21.17 24.67 40.33
C SER A 581 -21.60 24.20 38.93
N ARG A 582 -22.69 23.44 38.73
CA ARG A 582 -23.82 23.17 39.62
C ARG A 582 -24.49 21.84 39.28
#